data_AF-A0A0A2L5B1-F1
#
_entry.id   AF-A0A0A2L5B1-F1
#
_cell.length_a   1.000
_cell.length_b   1.000
_cell.length_c   1.000
_cell.angle_alpha   90.00
_cell.angle_beta   90.00
_cell.angle_gamma   90.00
#
_symmetry.space_group_name_H-M   'P 1'
#
loop_
_entity.id
_entity.type
_entity.pdbx_description
1 polymer ?
#
loop_
_entity_poly.entity_id
_entity_poly.type
_entity_poly.pdbx_seq_one_letter_code
_entity_poly.pdbx_strand_id
1 'polypeptide(L)'
;MQQRKILLRAAQMLKAAMLAYRETVYDMDLTKIEYLDGVLYLHQNQRPVSSQSKRRPFPSHMTDNIDHKEAALVKSQSTAAMALLGPLTRKLLRGIPLKIETMAINIGRPRVPTRLVPGPDLHGGPHTVLKIGRLDSDETWIIDITGCQFGFRNVLVPFVKYFLDNECRILNGPRIYDACETTDLDYLSTLHVFNKTEARRQDMRLERLTRRHFAVFIYMNVHDDFLVGYGADHKRKIDRFVSELKAHMVDSMRKAGDYFEDPEDD
;
A
#
# COMPACT_ATOMS: atom_id res chain seq x y z
N MET A 1 -18.64 15.36 13.17
CA MET A 1 -19.25 14.04 12.83
C MET A 1 -19.13 13.71 11.34
N GLN A 2 -19.66 14.54 10.42
CA GLN A 2 -19.64 14.23 8.97
C GLN A 2 -18.24 14.15 8.36
N GLN A 3 -17.34 15.10 8.65
CA GLN A 3 -15.96 15.06 8.15
C GLN A 3 -15.18 13.82 8.64
N ARG A 4 -15.30 13.47 9.92
CA ARG A 4 -14.70 12.24 10.48
C ARG A 4 -15.21 10.98 9.77
N LYS A 5 -16.49 10.95 9.39
CA LYS A 5 -17.09 9.87 8.60
C LYS A 5 -16.50 9.83 7.19
N ILE A 6 -16.38 10.97 6.51
CA ILE A 6 -15.76 11.07 5.19
C ILE A 6 -14.30 10.59 5.26
N LEU A 7 -13.55 11.01 6.28
CA LEU A 7 -12.17 10.61 6.48
C LEU A 7 -12.03 9.10 6.71
N LEU A 8 -12.93 8.50 7.50
CA LEU A 8 -12.95 7.06 7.70
C LEU A 8 -13.23 6.32 6.39
N ARG A 9 -14.20 6.78 5.61
CA ARG A 9 -14.53 6.21 4.29
C ARG A 9 -13.36 6.32 3.33
N ALA A 10 -12.68 7.46 3.30
CA ALA A 10 -11.48 7.66 2.50
C ALA A 10 -10.38 6.67 2.90
N ALA A 11 -10.10 6.56 4.21
CA ALA A 11 -9.10 5.63 4.74
C ALA A 11 -9.43 4.16 4.39
N GLN A 12 -10.69 3.76 4.50
CA GLN A 12 -11.17 2.42 4.10
C GLN A 12 -10.97 2.17 2.60
N MET A 13 -11.30 3.15 1.76
CA MET A 13 -11.12 3.06 0.31
C MET A 13 -9.64 2.95 -0.07
N LEU A 14 -8.77 3.74 0.57
CA LEU A 14 -7.32 3.68 0.37
C LEU A 14 -6.74 2.31 0.71
N LYS A 15 -7.15 1.73 1.85
CA LYS A 15 -6.77 0.36 2.21
C LYS A 15 -7.29 -0.67 1.22
N ALA A 16 -8.56 -0.58 0.84
CA ALA A 16 -9.15 -1.50 -0.14
C ALA A 16 -8.44 -1.44 -1.50
N ALA A 17 -8.11 -0.24 -1.98
CA ALA A 17 -7.36 -0.04 -3.22
C ALA A 17 -5.96 -0.64 -3.14
N MET A 18 -5.24 -0.44 -2.03
CA MET A 18 -3.91 -1.02 -1.83
C MET A 18 -3.94 -2.55 -1.86
N LEU A 19 -4.89 -3.15 -1.14
CA LEU A 19 -5.04 -4.60 -1.09
C LEU A 19 -5.42 -5.16 -2.48
N ALA A 20 -6.35 -4.51 -3.18
CA ALA A 20 -6.76 -4.91 -4.52
C ALA A 20 -5.60 -4.84 -5.52
N TYR A 21 -4.81 -3.77 -5.49
CA TYR A 21 -3.61 -3.63 -6.31
C TYR A 21 -2.59 -4.73 -6.01
N ARG A 22 -2.30 -4.97 -4.73
CA ARG A 22 -1.32 -5.99 -4.33
C ARG A 22 -1.78 -7.42 -4.59
N GLU A 23 -3.08 -7.65 -4.60
CA GLU A 23 -3.64 -8.97 -4.91
C GLU A 23 -3.50 -9.31 -6.40
N THR A 24 -3.48 -8.32 -7.29
CA THR A 24 -3.26 -8.53 -8.73
C THR A 24 -1.79 -8.41 -9.13
N VAL A 25 -1.06 -7.52 -8.46
CA VAL A 25 0.34 -7.20 -8.71
C VAL A 25 1.15 -7.54 -7.46
N TYR A 26 1.41 -8.84 -7.28
CA TYR A 26 2.23 -9.38 -6.20
C TYR A 26 3.61 -9.78 -6.74
N ASP A 27 4.65 -9.42 -6.00
CA ASP A 27 6.05 -9.53 -6.44
C ASP A 27 6.95 -10.33 -5.49
N MET A 28 6.37 -10.93 -4.45
CA MET A 28 7.09 -11.85 -3.58
C MET A 28 6.86 -13.30 -3.99
N ASP A 29 7.93 -14.07 -4.07
CA ASP A 29 7.85 -15.51 -4.34
C ASP A 29 7.57 -16.30 -3.06
N LEU A 30 6.35 -16.15 -2.54
CA LEU A 30 5.91 -16.87 -1.34
C LEU A 30 5.81 -18.38 -1.56
N THR A 31 6.33 -19.13 -0.59
CA THR A 31 6.25 -20.60 -0.53
C THR A 31 5.32 -21.08 0.57
N LYS A 32 5.17 -20.32 1.66
CA LYS A 32 4.30 -20.66 2.80
C LYS A 32 3.94 -19.42 3.61
N ILE A 33 2.73 -19.40 4.16
CA ILE A 33 2.32 -18.46 5.21
C ILE A 33 2.07 -19.27 6.48
N GLU A 34 2.70 -18.90 7.58
CA GLU A 34 2.65 -19.64 8.84
C GLU A 34 2.47 -18.71 10.01
N TYR A 35 1.49 -19.00 10.87
CA TYR A 35 1.30 -18.29 12.12
C TYR A 35 1.77 -19.16 13.27
N LEU A 36 2.79 -18.70 13.98
CA LEU A 36 3.43 -19.43 15.08
C LEU A 36 3.78 -18.45 16.19
N ASP A 37 3.41 -18.78 17.42
CA ASP A 37 3.75 -18.01 18.64
C ASP A 37 3.46 -16.50 18.56
N GLY A 38 2.31 -16.14 17.97
CA GLY A 38 1.91 -14.74 17.85
C GLY A 38 2.53 -13.99 16.67
N VAL A 39 3.37 -14.64 15.86
CA VAL A 39 4.10 -14.05 14.73
C VAL A 39 3.60 -14.65 13.42
N LEU A 40 3.43 -13.80 12.40
CA LEU A 40 3.10 -14.23 11.04
C LEU A 40 4.37 -14.32 10.19
N TYR A 41 4.78 -15.53 9.83
CA TYR A 41 5.93 -15.79 8.97
C TYR A 41 5.50 -15.94 7.52
N LEU A 42 6.13 -15.15 6.64
CA LEU A 42 6.00 -15.23 5.20
C LEU A 42 7.27 -15.86 4.65
N HIS A 43 7.20 -17.16 4.35
CA HIS A 43 8.30 -17.89 3.75
C HIS A 43 8.37 -17.57 2.26
N GLN A 44 9.56 -17.26 1.76
CA GLN A 44 9.78 -16.85 0.38
C GLN A 44 11.08 -17.43 -0.18
N ASN A 45 11.14 -17.53 -1.50
CA ASN A 45 12.42 -17.69 -2.18
C ASN A 45 13.07 -16.32 -2.37
N GLN A 46 14.31 -16.16 -1.93
CA GLN A 46 15.08 -14.97 -2.25
C GLN A 46 15.49 -15.01 -3.73
N ARG A 47 15.12 -13.94 -4.45
CA ARG A 47 15.49 -13.76 -5.85
C ARG A 47 16.91 -13.19 -5.96
N PRO A 48 17.76 -13.69 -6.88
CA PRO A 48 19.02 -13.03 -7.22
C PRO A 48 18.80 -11.60 -7.70
N VAL A 49 19.73 -10.70 -7.37
CA VAL A 49 19.66 -9.28 -7.77
C VAL A 49 19.66 -9.09 -9.30
N SER A 50 20.20 -10.06 -10.03
CA SER A 50 20.31 -10.06 -11.50
C SER A 50 19.07 -10.57 -12.23
N SER A 51 18.14 -11.26 -11.57
CA SER A 51 16.90 -11.75 -12.20
C SER A 51 15.84 -10.65 -12.14
N GLN A 52 14.85 -10.63 -13.03
CA GLN A 52 13.68 -9.73 -12.94
C GLN A 52 12.61 -10.26 -11.97
N SER A 53 11.76 -9.36 -11.47
CA SER A 53 10.72 -9.70 -10.50
C SER A 53 9.50 -10.21 -11.23
N LYS A 54 9.00 -11.38 -10.84
CA LYS A 54 7.73 -11.88 -11.39
C LYS A 54 6.58 -11.10 -10.76
N ARG A 55 5.76 -10.44 -11.58
CA ARG A 55 4.50 -9.82 -11.18
C ARG A 55 3.38 -10.82 -11.44
N ARG A 56 2.75 -11.30 -10.38
CA ARG A 56 1.68 -12.31 -10.45
C ARG A 56 0.57 -12.02 -9.44
N PRO A 57 -0.62 -12.62 -9.59
CA PRO A 57 -1.62 -12.56 -8.54
C PRO A 57 -1.11 -13.16 -7.23
N PHE A 58 -1.62 -12.65 -6.11
CA PHE A 58 -1.34 -13.21 -4.80
C PHE A 58 -1.81 -14.68 -4.72
N PRO A 59 -0.97 -15.61 -4.23
CA PRO A 59 -1.32 -17.03 -4.14
C PRO A 59 -2.35 -17.27 -3.02
N SER A 60 -3.63 -17.07 -3.33
CA SER A 60 -4.70 -17.07 -2.32
C SER A 60 -4.88 -18.39 -1.57
N HIS A 61 -4.41 -19.51 -2.12
CA HIS A 61 -4.41 -20.81 -1.44
C HIS A 61 -3.43 -20.89 -0.26
N MET A 62 -2.55 -19.89 -0.07
CA MET A 62 -1.56 -19.89 1.01
C MET A 62 -2.17 -19.64 2.39
N THR A 63 -3.37 -19.06 2.46
CA THR A 63 -4.07 -18.81 3.72
C THR A 63 -5.55 -18.49 3.48
N ASP A 64 -6.43 -19.10 4.27
CA ASP A 64 -7.86 -18.73 4.32
C ASP A 64 -8.13 -17.62 5.35
N ASN A 65 -7.16 -17.30 6.21
CA ASN A 65 -7.28 -16.21 7.16
C ASN A 65 -7.08 -14.85 6.47
N ILE A 66 -8.12 -14.02 6.50
CA ILE A 66 -8.12 -12.70 5.84
C ILE A 66 -7.12 -11.72 6.48
N ASP A 67 -6.96 -11.72 7.80
CA ASP A 67 -6.00 -10.86 8.51
C ASP A 67 -4.57 -11.22 8.08
N HIS A 68 -4.27 -12.51 7.90
CA HIS A 68 -2.96 -12.98 7.42
C HIS A 68 -2.72 -12.62 5.96
N LYS A 69 -3.75 -12.78 5.10
CA LYS A 69 -3.68 -12.37 3.70
C LYS A 69 -3.39 -10.87 3.57
N GLU A 70 -4.13 -10.04 4.29
CA GLU A 70 -3.92 -8.58 4.26
C GLU A 70 -2.51 -8.19 4.70
N ALA A 71 -2.04 -8.77 5.82
CA ALA A 71 -0.69 -8.54 6.31
C ALA A 71 0.39 -8.96 5.29
N ALA A 72 0.20 -10.10 4.62
CA ALA A 72 1.11 -10.59 3.59
C ALA A 72 1.13 -9.71 2.32
N LEU A 73 -0.01 -9.14 1.95
CA LEU A 73 -0.14 -8.25 0.78
C LEU A 73 0.64 -6.95 0.95
N VAL A 74 0.66 -6.39 2.17
CA VAL A 74 1.22 -5.06 2.45
C VAL A 74 2.55 -5.06 3.19
N LYS A 75 3.13 -6.24 3.48
CA LYS A 75 4.42 -6.32 4.17
C LYS A 75 5.49 -5.54 3.41
N SER A 76 6.15 -4.63 4.10
CA SER A 76 7.20 -3.75 3.55
C SER A 76 6.72 -2.79 2.45
N GLN A 77 5.42 -2.47 2.41
CA GLN A 77 4.83 -1.59 1.39
C GLN A 77 4.46 -0.20 1.92
N SER A 78 4.78 0.16 3.17
CA SER A 78 4.27 1.40 3.80
C SER A 78 4.65 2.67 3.02
N THR A 79 5.89 2.77 2.55
CA THR A 79 6.35 3.92 1.74
C THR A 79 5.78 3.89 0.32
N ALA A 80 5.78 2.72 -0.33
CA ALA A 80 5.21 2.55 -1.67
C ALA A 80 3.71 2.89 -1.69
N ALA A 81 2.97 2.53 -0.63
CA ALA A 81 1.56 2.84 -0.48
C ALA A 81 1.30 4.35 -0.46
N MET A 82 2.17 5.15 0.16
CA MET A 82 2.02 6.62 0.16
C MET A 82 2.14 7.19 -1.25
N ALA A 83 3.04 6.67 -2.08
CA ALA A 83 3.20 7.12 -3.46
C ALA A 83 2.05 6.60 -4.33
N LEU A 84 1.88 5.26 -4.42
CA LEU A 84 0.88 4.59 -5.24
C LEU A 84 -0.52 5.20 -5.08
N LEU A 85 -0.92 5.46 -3.83
CA LEU A 85 -2.25 5.96 -3.52
C LEU A 85 -2.39 7.49 -3.62
N GLY A 86 -1.32 8.22 -3.94
CA GLY A 86 -1.32 9.69 -4.14
C GLY A 86 -2.49 10.22 -4.96
N PRO A 87 -2.72 9.71 -6.19
CA PRO A 87 -3.85 10.11 -7.01
C PRO A 87 -5.21 9.88 -6.34
N LEU A 88 -5.39 8.73 -5.68
CA LEU A 88 -6.65 8.38 -5.03
C LEU A 88 -6.89 9.25 -3.79
N THR A 89 -5.87 9.43 -2.93
CA THR A 89 -5.95 10.29 -1.75
C THR A 89 -6.35 11.71 -2.14
N ARG A 90 -5.71 12.28 -3.17
CA ARG A 90 -6.03 13.63 -3.66
C ARG A 90 -7.44 13.75 -4.21
N LYS A 91 -7.94 12.73 -4.93
CA LYS A 91 -9.32 12.74 -5.42
C LYS A 91 -10.34 12.63 -4.29
N LEU A 92 -10.15 11.68 -3.38
CA LEU A 92 -11.09 11.41 -2.29
C LEU A 92 -11.21 12.57 -1.30
N LEU A 93 -10.12 13.30 -1.06
CA LEU A 93 -10.07 14.38 -0.07
C LEU A 93 -10.09 15.78 -0.70
N ARG A 94 -10.35 15.87 -2.00
CA ARG A 94 -10.44 17.15 -2.72
C ARG A 94 -11.52 18.05 -2.11
N GLY A 95 -11.20 19.33 -1.92
CA GLY A 95 -12.15 20.31 -1.40
C GLY A 95 -12.45 20.20 0.10
N ILE A 96 -11.84 19.23 0.80
CA ILE A 96 -11.95 19.13 2.26
C ILE A 96 -10.79 19.92 2.88
N PRO A 97 -11.04 20.88 3.81
CA PRO A 97 -10.00 21.71 4.40
C PRO A 97 -9.16 20.92 5.43
N LEU A 98 -8.29 20.04 4.92
CA LEU A 98 -7.42 19.17 5.69
C LEU A 98 -5.96 19.50 5.40
N LYS A 99 -5.13 19.43 6.45
CA LYS A 99 -3.69 19.30 6.33
C LYS A 99 -3.35 17.81 6.22
N ILE A 100 -2.75 17.41 5.11
CA ILE A 100 -2.35 16.02 4.86
C ILE A 100 -0.82 15.98 4.87
N GLU A 101 -0.27 15.17 5.77
CA GLU A 101 1.17 15.05 5.97
C GLU A 101 1.59 13.58 5.98
N THR A 102 2.82 13.30 5.55
CA THR A 102 3.47 12.00 5.73
C THR A 102 4.38 12.02 6.94
N MET A 103 4.46 10.88 7.62
CA MET A 103 5.37 10.66 8.74
C MET A 103 6.01 9.28 8.64
N ALA A 104 7.30 9.19 8.95
CA ALA A 104 7.96 7.93 9.19
C ALA A 104 8.07 7.71 10.70
N ILE A 105 7.64 6.55 11.16
CA ILE A 105 7.58 6.16 12.57
C ILE A 105 8.18 4.77 12.77
N ASN A 106 8.55 4.44 13.99
CA ASN A 106 8.80 3.07 14.43
C ASN A 106 7.58 2.61 15.24
N ILE A 107 7.12 1.38 15.01
CA ILE A 107 6.08 0.73 15.81
C ILE A 107 6.73 -0.05 16.96
N GLY A 108 6.58 0.44 18.19
CA GLY A 108 7.16 -0.19 19.37
C GLY A 108 6.44 -1.47 19.80
N ARG A 109 5.11 -1.52 19.64
CA ARG A 109 4.29 -2.64 20.11
C ARG A 109 3.39 -3.22 19.01
N PRO A 110 3.94 -4.07 18.11
CA PRO A 110 3.11 -4.81 17.17
C PRO A 110 2.25 -5.86 17.90
N ARG A 111 1.02 -6.08 17.42
CA ARG A 111 0.12 -7.13 17.97
C ARG A 111 0.39 -8.49 17.34
N VAL A 112 0.57 -8.49 16.03
CA VAL A 112 0.95 -9.66 15.23
C VAL A 112 2.02 -9.19 14.23
N PRO A 113 3.31 -9.25 14.60
CA PRO A 113 4.37 -8.85 13.68
C PRO A 113 4.45 -9.82 12.50
N THR A 114 4.51 -9.26 11.30
CA THR A 114 4.72 -10.03 10.07
C THR A 114 6.21 -10.04 9.70
N ARG A 115 6.80 -11.23 9.49
CA ARG A 115 8.23 -11.44 9.20
C ARG A 115 8.44 -12.15 7.87
N LEU A 116 9.56 -11.86 7.22
CA LEU A 116 9.99 -12.53 5.99
C LEU A 116 11.04 -13.59 6.30
N VAL A 117 10.92 -14.78 5.70
CA VAL A 117 11.86 -15.89 5.89
C VAL A 117 12.27 -16.48 4.54
N PRO A 118 13.54 -16.38 4.11
CA PRO A 118 14.58 -15.55 4.69
C PRO A 118 14.32 -14.07 4.38
N GLY A 119 14.72 -13.21 5.30
CA GLY A 119 14.61 -11.77 5.18
C GLY A 119 15.33 -11.11 6.34
N PRO A 120 15.62 -9.81 6.23
CA PRO A 120 16.23 -9.11 7.36
C PRO A 120 15.21 -9.13 8.51
N ASP A 121 15.65 -9.55 9.70
CA ASP A 121 14.83 -9.52 10.91
C ASP A 121 14.74 -8.07 11.41
N LEU A 122 14.05 -7.23 10.64
CA LEU A 122 13.85 -5.82 10.97
C LEU A 122 12.75 -5.71 12.02
N HIS A 123 13.12 -6.02 13.26
CA HIS A 123 12.39 -5.57 14.42
C HIS A 123 12.31 -4.03 14.40
N GLY A 124 11.12 -3.47 14.22
CA GLY A 124 10.90 -2.03 14.28
C GLY A 124 11.50 -1.22 13.13
N GLY A 125 11.49 -1.76 11.90
CA GLY A 125 11.85 -0.97 10.71
C GLY A 125 10.95 0.27 10.53
N PRO A 126 11.39 1.29 9.78
CA PRO A 126 10.58 2.47 9.50
C PRO A 126 9.24 2.11 8.86
N HIS A 127 8.17 2.68 9.38
CA HIS A 127 6.81 2.56 8.89
C HIS A 127 6.27 3.94 8.52
N THR A 128 5.61 4.04 7.38
CA THR A 128 5.15 5.33 6.85
C THR A 128 3.63 5.42 6.94
N VAL A 129 3.14 6.50 7.53
CA VAL A 129 1.71 6.76 7.74
C VAL A 129 1.33 8.16 7.25
N LEU A 130 0.04 8.38 7.03
CA LEU A 130 -0.50 9.73 6.83
C LEU A 130 -0.98 10.30 8.16
N LYS A 131 -0.51 11.50 8.50
CA LYS A 131 -1.10 12.34 9.54
C LYS A 131 -2.07 13.31 8.88
N ILE A 132 -3.31 13.30 9.36
CA ILE A 132 -4.38 14.18 8.91
C ILE A 132 -4.69 15.15 10.03
N GLY A 133 -4.61 16.45 9.75
CA GLY A 133 -5.07 17.51 10.64
C GLY A 133 -6.22 18.28 10.02
N ARG A 134 -7.15 18.73 10.84
CA ARG A 134 -8.11 19.75 10.41
C ARG A 134 -7.46 21.12 10.41
N LEU A 135 -7.83 21.99 9.47
CA LEU A 135 -7.31 23.36 9.43
C LEU A 135 -7.99 24.27 10.45
N ASP A 136 -9.21 23.91 10.89
CA ASP A 136 -10.06 24.67 11.80
C ASP A 136 -10.04 24.15 13.25
N SER A 137 -9.22 23.13 13.56
CA SER A 137 -9.11 22.56 14.90
C SER A 137 -7.80 21.79 15.08
N ASP A 138 -7.40 21.56 16.33
CA ASP A 138 -6.24 20.71 16.67
C ASP A 138 -6.52 19.19 16.53
N GLU A 139 -7.69 18.82 16.02
CA GLU A 139 -8.08 17.43 15.82
C GLU A 139 -7.18 16.78 14.75
N THR A 140 -6.47 15.73 15.15
CA THR A 140 -5.51 15.01 14.29
C THR A 140 -5.71 13.50 14.35
N TRP A 141 -5.46 12.85 13.23
CA TRP A 141 -5.59 11.40 13.06
C TRP A 141 -4.41 10.82 12.29
N ILE A 142 -4.22 9.53 12.49
CA ILE A 142 -3.37 8.68 11.65
C ILE A 142 -4.27 7.86 10.74
N ILE A 143 -3.96 7.91 9.44
CA ILE A 143 -4.38 6.90 8.48
C ILE A 143 -3.20 5.93 8.29
N ASP A 144 -3.40 4.69 8.71
CA ASP A 144 -2.43 3.61 8.49
C ASP A 144 -3.02 2.53 7.55
N ILE A 145 -2.72 2.71 6.27
CA ILE A 145 -3.15 1.81 5.19
C ILE A 145 -2.51 0.42 5.31
N THR A 146 -1.31 0.34 5.87
CA THR A 146 -0.51 -0.90 5.89
C THR A 146 -0.30 -1.46 7.30
N GLY A 147 -1.05 -0.95 8.28
CA GLY A 147 -0.94 -1.34 9.69
C GLY A 147 -1.32 -2.79 9.99
N CYS A 148 -2.05 -3.45 9.10
CA CYS A 148 -2.36 -4.87 9.24
C CYS A 148 -1.10 -5.76 9.27
N GLN A 149 0.05 -5.31 8.72
CA GLN A 149 1.33 -6.02 8.87
C GLN A 149 1.82 -6.13 10.33
N PHE A 150 1.24 -5.34 11.24
CA PHE A 150 1.48 -5.37 12.68
C PHE A 150 0.27 -5.89 13.48
N GLY A 151 -0.76 -6.39 12.80
CA GLY A 151 -2.02 -6.81 13.42
C GLY A 151 -2.97 -5.65 13.77
N PHE A 152 -2.81 -4.47 13.17
CA PHE A 152 -3.72 -3.34 13.37
C PHE A 152 -4.94 -3.45 12.44
N ARG A 153 -6.15 -3.43 13.04
CA ARG A 153 -7.41 -3.52 12.29
C ARG A 153 -7.97 -2.17 11.86
N ASN A 154 -7.78 -1.14 12.69
CA ASN A 154 -8.33 0.18 12.44
C ASN A 154 -7.42 0.96 11.49
N VAL A 155 -7.97 1.40 10.35
CA VAL A 155 -7.24 2.19 9.35
C VAL A 155 -7.17 3.68 9.70
N LEU A 156 -8.11 4.19 10.51
CA LEU A 156 -8.15 5.58 10.96
C LEU A 156 -8.23 5.61 12.50
N VAL A 157 -7.25 6.26 13.13
CA VAL A 157 -7.14 6.33 14.60
C VAL A 157 -6.76 7.76 15.03
N PRO A 158 -7.31 8.32 16.11
CA PRO A 158 -6.83 9.61 16.64
C PRO A 158 -5.32 9.58 16.90
N PHE A 159 -4.62 10.68 16.59
CA PHE A 159 -3.16 10.73 16.60
C PHE A 159 -2.55 10.29 17.93
N VAL A 160 -2.99 10.90 19.04
CA VAL A 160 -2.49 10.60 20.39
C VAL A 160 -2.73 9.14 20.74
N LYS A 161 -3.94 8.62 20.46
CA LYS A 161 -4.30 7.22 20.73
C LYS A 161 -3.42 6.26 19.93
N TYR A 162 -3.17 6.55 18.65
CA TYR A 162 -2.35 5.71 17.79
C TYR A 162 -0.91 5.61 18.31
N PHE A 163 -0.34 6.71 18.81
CA PHE A 163 1.02 6.72 19.35
C PHE A 163 1.14 6.00 20.68
N LEU A 164 0.19 6.22 21.60
CA LEU A 164 0.20 5.60 22.92
C LEU A 164 -0.08 4.09 22.85
N ASP A 165 -1.13 3.67 22.13
CA ASP A 165 -1.54 2.26 22.07
C ASP A 165 -0.49 1.36 21.40
N ASN A 166 0.33 1.92 20.50
CA ASN A 166 1.29 1.18 19.67
C ASN A 166 2.76 1.52 20.00
N GLU A 167 3.00 2.34 21.03
CA GLU A 167 4.33 2.80 21.48
C GLU A 167 5.19 3.37 20.33
N CYS A 168 4.56 4.20 19.49
CA CYS A 168 5.20 4.73 18.30
C CYS A 168 6.29 5.76 18.61
N ARG A 169 7.38 5.75 17.83
CA ARG A 169 8.42 6.79 17.86
C ARG A 169 8.53 7.48 16.50
N ILE A 170 8.59 8.81 16.48
CA ILE A 170 8.77 9.55 15.22
C ILE A 170 10.22 9.40 14.77
N LEU A 171 10.41 8.99 13.52
CA LEU A 171 11.73 8.90 12.89
C LEU A 171 11.97 10.07 11.94
N ASN A 172 10.94 10.52 11.22
CA ASN A 172 11.02 11.66 10.29
C ASN A 172 9.63 12.27 10.05
N GLY A 173 9.60 13.56 9.68
CA GLY A 173 8.38 14.32 9.45
C GLY A 173 7.75 14.88 10.73
N PRO A 174 6.55 15.48 10.64
CA PRO A 174 5.64 15.48 9.48
C PRO A 174 6.14 16.32 8.29
N ARG A 175 5.79 15.90 7.08
CA ARG A 175 6.05 16.63 5.82
C ARG A 175 4.76 16.73 5.00
N ILE A 176 4.57 17.82 4.26
CA ILE A 176 3.41 17.98 3.38
C ILE A 176 3.31 16.77 2.44
N TYR A 177 2.11 16.25 2.26
CA TYR A 177 1.87 15.14 1.35
C TYR A 177 1.56 15.64 -0.06
N ASP A 178 2.55 15.49 -0.94
CA ASP A 178 2.50 15.86 -2.36
C ASP A 178 2.81 14.68 -3.29
N ALA A 179 2.92 13.46 -2.75
CA ALA A 179 3.35 12.28 -3.50
C ALA A 179 2.43 11.97 -4.69
N CYS A 180 3.05 11.67 -5.83
CA CYS A 180 2.43 11.05 -6.99
C CYS A 180 2.72 9.55 -7.00
N GLU A 181 2.05 8.82 -7.89
CA GLU A 181 2.11 7.36 -7.98
C GLU A 181 3.52 6.79 -8.20
N THR A 182 4.49 7.63 -8.62
CA THR A 182 5.89 7.25 -8.85
C THR A 182 6.91 7.95 -7.96
N THR A 183 6.50 8.81 -7.01
CA THR A 183 7.44 9.70 -6.29
C THR A 183 8.56 8.95 -5.56
N ASP A 184 8.24 7.83 -4.91
CA ASP A 184 9.23 6.95 -4.29
C ASP A 184 10.16 6.30 -5.32
N LEU A 185 9.64 5.86 -6.47
CA LEU A 185 10.45 5.29 -7.56
C LEU A 185 11.40 6.33 -8.16
N ASP A 186 10.94 7.58 -8.31
CA ASP A 186 11.77 8.68 -8.79
C ASP A 186 12.93 8.92 -7.83
N TYR A 187 12.68 8.93 -6.51
CA TYR A 187 13.74 8.99 -5.51
C TYR A 187 14.68 7.77 -5.56
N LEU A 188 14.14 6.55 -5.56
CA LEU A 188 14.93 5.32 -5.61
C LEU A 188 15.82 5.27 -6.86
N SER A 189 15.33 5.81 -7.99
CA SER A 189 16.09 5.92 -9.24
C SER A 189 17.27 6.91 -9.18
N THR A 190 17.42 7.69 -8.11
CA THR A 190 18.63 8.49 -7.88
C THR A 190 19.71 7.71 -7.13
N LEU A 191 19.36 6.60 -6.48
CA LEU A 191 20.26 5.81 -5.65
C LEU A 191 20.95 4.73 -6.50
N HIS A 192 22.29 4.74 -6.50
CA HIS A 192 23.09 3.84 -7.35
C HIS A 192 22.75 2.35 -7.16
N VAL A 193 22.43 1.94 -5.92
CA VAL A 193 22.06 0.56 -5.60
C VAL A 193 20.85 0.08 -6.40
N PHE A 194 19.84 0.92 -6.65
CA PHE A 194 18.63 0.53 -7.36
C PHE A 194 18.77 0.58 -8.90
N ASN A 195 19.87 1.13 -9.43
CA ASN A 195 20.13 1.21 -10.87
C ASN A 195 21.29 0.35 -11.36
N LYS A 196 21.96 -0.38 -10.47
CA LYS A 196 23.21 -1.08 -10.79
C LYS A 196 23.06 -2.12 -11.91
N THR A 197 21.97 -2.90 -11.87
CA THR A 197 21.73 -4.02 -12.78
C THR A 197 20.59 -3.73 -13.73
N GLU A 198 20.63 -4.31 -14.93
CA GLU A 198 19.57 -4.18 -15.92
C GLU A 198 18.20 -4.66 -15.40
N ALA A 199 18.15 -5.83 -14.76
CA ALA A 199 16.92 -6.37 -14.19
C ALA A 199 16.25 -5.41 -13.18
N ARG A 200 17.03 -4.71 -12.35
CA ARG A 200 16.48 -3.68 -11.43
C ARG A 200 15.93 -2.47 -12.17
N ARG A 201 16.59 -2.02 -13.24
CA ARG A 201 16.09 -0.92 -14.07
C ARG A 201 14.79 -1.32 -14.79
N GLN A 202 14.72 -2.55 -15.29
CA GLN A 202 13.51 -3.12 -15.89
C GLN A 202 12.37 -3.25 -14.86
N ASP A 203 12.66 -3.79 -13.66
CA ASP A 203 11.69 -3.84 -12.55
C ASP A 203 11.11 -2.46 -12.23
N MET A 204 11.95 -1.43 -12.13
CA MET A 204 11.48 -0.06 -11.86
C MET A 204 10.65 0.53 -13.01
N ARG A 205 11.01 0.24 -14.26
CA ARG A 205 10.23 0.67 -15.44
C ARG A 205 8.86 -0.01 -15.45
N LEU A 206 8.81 -1.32 -15.22
CA LEU A 206 7.57 -2.08 -15.14
C LEU A 206 6.69 -1.57 -14.01
N GLU A 207 7.24 -1.42 -12.80
CA GLU A 207 6.53 -0.88 -11.65
C GLU A 207 5.93 0.50 -11.97
N ARG A 208 6.71 1.40 -12.58
CA ARG A 208 6.25 2.73 -13.01
C ARG A 208 5.07 2.65 -13.96
N LEU A 209 5.13 1.79 -14.97
CA LEU A 209 4.03 1.59 -15.93
C LEU A 209 2.78 1.06 -15.22
N THR A 210 2.93 0.06 -14.36
CA THR A 210 1.81 -0.51 -13.61
C THR A 210 1.15 0.51 -12.67
N ARG A 211 1.93 1.36 -12.00
CA ARG A 211 1.39 2.41 -11.13
C ARG A 211 0.69 3.53 -11.91
N ARG A 212 1.17 3.87 -13.10
CA ARG A 212 0.48 4.81 -14.00
C ARG A 212 -0.83 4.22 -14.51
N HIS A 213 -0.86 2.93 -14.85
CA HIS A 213 -2.09 2.23 -15.23
C HIS A 213 -3.12 2.22 -14.10
N PHE A 214 -2.69 2.03 -12.86
CA PHE A 214 -3.52 2.23 -11.67
C PHE A 214 -4.04 3.67 -11.59
N ALA A 215 -3.17 4.68 -11.75
CA ALA A 215 -3.59 6.08 -11.69
C ALA A 215 -4.64 6.44 -12.75
N VAL A 216 -4.52 5.91 -13.98
CA VAL A 216 -5.53 6.07 -15.05
C VAL A 216 -6.89 5.57 -14.58
N PHE A 217 -6.96 4.38 -13.96
CA PHE A 217 -8.20 3.87 -13.39
C PHE A 217 -8.82 4.83 -12.38
N ILE A 218 -8.01 5.38 -11.47
CA ILE A 218 -8.45 6.37 -10.48
C ILE A 218 -9.00 7.62 -11.15
N TYR A 219 -8.33 8.12 -12.20
CA TYR A 219 -8.79 9.30 -12.91
C TYR A 219 -10.14 9.10 -13.59
N MET A 220 -10.37 7.92 -14.16
CA MET A 220 -11.59 7.59 -14.89
C MET A 220 -12.78 7.24 -13.99
N ASN A 221 -12.55 6.59 -12.84
CA ASN A 221 -13.64 5.96 -12.07
C ASN A 221 -13.94 6.61 -10.71
N VAL A 222 -13.08 7.50 -10.22
CA VAL A 222 -13.31 8.20 -8.94
C VAL A 222 -13.76 9.62 -9.20
N HIS A 223 -14.99 9.94 -8.80
CA HIS A 223 -15.63 11.25 -8.93
C HIS A 223 -15.73 11.97 -7.58
N ASP A 224 -16.08 13.26 -7.57
CA ASP A 224 -16.03 14.10 -6.37
C ASP A 224 -17.06 13.68 -5.28
N ASP A 225 -18.14 12.99 -5.67
CA ASP A 225 -19.19 12.50 -4.77
C ASP A 225 -18.98 11.05 -4.28
N PHE A 226 -17.83 10.45 -4.57
CA PHE A 226 -17.57 9.03 -4.35
C PHE A 226 -17.71 8.60 -2.87
N LEU A 227 -17.43 9.51 -1.94
CA LEU A 227 -17.55 9.28 -0.49
C LEU A 227 -18.94 9.60 0.08
N VAL A 228 -19.85 10.15 -0.74
CA VAL A 228 -21.23 10.52 -0.38
C VAL A 228 -22.13 9.28 -0.47
N GLY A 229 -23.14 9.18 0.41
CA GLY A 229 -24.10 8.06 0.45
C GLY A 229 -24.33 7.46 1.86
N TYR A 230 -25.26 6.52 1.98
CA TYR A 230 -25.60 5.82 3.23
C TYR A 230 -24.68 4.62 3.52
N GLY A 231 -24.76 4.01 4.70
CA GLY A 231 -23.81 2.98 5.17
C GLY A 231 -23.71 1.74 4.27
N ALA A 232 -24.84 1.10 3.96
CA ALA A 232 -24.88 -0.09 3.10
C ALA A 232 -24.48 0.21 1.65
N ASP A 233 -24.80 1.41 1.17
CA ASP A 233 -24.39 1.91 -0.16
C ASP A 233 -22.86 2.05 -0.25
N HIS A 234 -22.20 2.50 0.83
CA HIS A 234 -20.75 2.67 0.84
C HIS A 234 -19.97 1.35 0.73
N LYS A 235 -20.41 0.28 1.42
CA LYS A 235 -19.75 -1.03 1.29
C LYS A 235 -19.86 -1.57 -0.14
N ARG A 236 -21.06 -1.51 -0.73
CA ARG A 236 -21.26 -1.91 -2.14
C ARG A 236 -20.40 -1.11 -3.11
N LYS A 237 -20.22 0.19 -2.86
CA LYS A 237 -19.30 1.04 -3.66
C LYS A 237 -17.86 0.57 -3.54
N ILE A 238 -17.37 0.24 -2.34
CA ILE A 238 -16.03 -0.35 -2.16
C ILE A 238 -15.92 -1.67 -2.90
N ASP A 239 -16.88 -2.59 -2.73
CA ASP A 239 -16.83 -3.93 -3.32
C ASP A 239 -16.82 -3.84 -4.87
N ARG A 240 -17.64 -2.96 -5.44
CA ARG A 240 -17.65 -2.67 -6.88
C ARG A 240 -16.32 -2.09 -7.35
N PHE A 241 -15.85 -1.05 -6.69
CA PHE A 241 -14.56 -0.41 -7.00
C PHE A 241 -13.40 -1.40 -6.99
N VAL A 242 -13.33 -2.25 -5.95
CA VAL A 242 -12.29 -3.28 -5.82
C VAL A 242 -12.37 -4.27 -6.98
N SER A 243 -13.58 -4.71 -7.34
CA SER A 243 -13.78 -5.67 -8.44
C SER A 243 -13.36 -5.08 -9.79
N GLU A 244 -13.78 -3.85 -10.09
CA GLU A 244 -13.42 -3.12 -11.31
C GLU A 244 -11.92 -2.82 -11.36
N LEU A 245 -11.32 -2.40 -10.25
CA LEU A 245 -9.89 -2.16 -10.15
C LEU A 245 -9.10 -3.44 -10.43
N LYS A 246 -9.48 -4.58 -9.82
CA LYS A 246 -8.82 -5.85 -10.07
C LYS A 246 -8.88 -6.25 -11.55
N ALA A 247 -10.06 -6.12 -12.17
CA ALA A 247 -10.24 -6.41 -13.60
C ALA A 247 -9.34 -5.53 -14.48
N HIS A 248 -9.30 -4.22 -14.19
CA HIS A 248 -8.45 -3.25 -14.90
C HIS A 248 -6.96 -3.56 -14.78
N MET A 249 -6.49 -3.96 -13.59
CA MET A 249 -5.09 -4.31 -13.37
C MET A 249 -4.68 -5.62 -14.05
N VAL A 250 -5.56 -6.64 -14.07
CA VAL A 250 -5.29 -7.93 -14.72
C VAL A 250 -5.14 -7.78 -16.24
N ASP A 251 -5.94 -6.93 -16.88
CA ASP A 251 -5.82 -6.67 -18.33
C ASP A 251 -4.45 -6.08 -18.70
N SER A 252 -3.91 -5.17 -17.88
CA SER A 252 -2.57 -4.63 -18.08
C SER A 252 -1.47 -5.66 -17.83
N MET A 253 -1.64 -6.54 -16.84
CA MET A 253 -0.66 -7.60 -16.56
C MET A 253 -0.58 -8.61 -17.71
N ARG A 254 -1.70 -8.94 -18.35
CA ARG A 254 -1.72 -9.81 -19.53
C ARG A 254 -0.96 -9.16 -20.70
N LYS A 255 -1.28 -7.90 -21.00
CA LYS A 255 -0.62 -7.14 -22.06
C LYS A 255 0.87 -6.96 -21.82
N ALA A 256 1.30 -6.73 -20.57
CA ALA A 256 2.71 -6.60 -20.24
C ALA A 256 3.48 -7.92 -20.44
N GLY A 257 2.87 -9.08 -20.13
CA GLY A 257 3.48 -10.39 -20.41
C GLY A 257 3.83 -10.60 -21.88
N ASP A 258 3.00 -10.09 -22.79
CA ASP A 258 3.17 -10.23 -24.24
C ASP A 258 4.23 -9.26 -24.85
N TYR A 259 4.67 -8.23 -24.10
CA TYR A 259 5.62 -7.20 -24.59
C TYR A 259 7.06 -7.35 -24.03
N PHE A 260 7.29 -8.30 -23.13
CA PHE A 260 8.63 -8.55 -22.54
C PHE A 260 9.21 -9.92 -22.90
N GLU A 261 8.58 -10.66 -23.83
CA GLU A 261 9.32 -11.61 -24.67
C GLU A 261 10.05 -10.77 -25.73
N ASP A 262 11.30 -10.38 -25.44
CA ASP A 262 12.20 -9.99 -26.52
C ASP A 262 12.30 -11.19 -27.47
N PRO A 263 12.26 -10.98 -28.81
CA PRO A 263 12.55 -12.05 -29.75
C PRO A 263 13.93 -12.59 -29.40
N GLU A 264 14.04 -13.90 -29.33
CA GLU A 264 15.33 -14.58 -29.20
C GLU A 264 16.34 -13.93 -30.16
N ASP A 265 17.49 -13.50 -29.63
CA ASP A 265 18.62 -12.99 -30.39
C ASP A 265 18.93 -13.95 -31.56
N ASP A 266 18.79 -13.48 -32.80
CA ASP A 266 19.43 -14.02 -34.01
C ASP A 266 20.68 -13.21 -34.34
#